data_AF-A0A661QFH6-F1
#
_entry.id   AF-A0A661QFH6-F1
#
_cell.length_a   1.000
_cell.length_b   1.000
_cell.length_c   1.000
_cell.angle_alpha   90.00
_cell.angle_beta   90.00
_cell.angle_gamma   90.00
#
_symmetry.space_group_name_H-M   'P 1'
#
loop_
_entity.id
_entity.type
_entity.pdbx_description
1 polymer ?
#
loop_
_entity_poly.entity_id
_entity_poly.type
_entity_poly.pdbx_seq_one_letter_code
_entity_poly.pdbx_strand_id
1 'polypeptide(L)'
;MKEEGKMCVNGKPNNPGLDQQLICSVGIIAACVIVLTLGFVFNANAALIDRGGGLIYDSDLDITWLKDASYAKTTGYDDDGRMDWYQANNWAQNLEYYDAVRDVTWDDWRLPYTPPDTTPGYSYAGEMGYLFSHYEIRSGLGSSPFINIQEWYYWSTEDPYNPGYYWYFSFNPYYHHGYQGTNRWQDAFVLWAVRDGDVAAPVPVPGAIWLLGSGLIGLAAFGGRRGKS
;
A
#
# COMPACT_ATOMS: atom_id res chain seq x y z
N MET A 1 -57.17 -72.15 -22.31
CA MET A 1 -56.72 -72.28 -20.90
C MET A 1 -55.34 -72.90 -20.90
N LYS A 2 -54.31 -72.11 -20.60
CA LYS A 2 -52.97 -72.58 -20.22
C LYS A 2 -52.42 -71.57 -19.22
N GLU A 3 -52.25 -72.04 -17.99
CA GLU A 3 -51.25 -71.51 -17.06
C GLU A 3 -49.85 -71.79 -17.63
N GLU A 4 -48.87 -70.95 -17.29
CA GLU A 4 -47.59 -71.36 -16.69
C GLU A 4 -46.89 -70.11 -16.13
N GLY A 5 -46.44 -70.17 -14.87
CA GLY A 5 -45.51 -69.22 -14.30
C GLY A 5 -44.06 -69.56 -14.63
N LYS A 6 -43.19 -68.55 -14.74
CA LYS A 6 -41.76 -68.73 -14.48
C LYS A 6 -41.07 -67.40 -14.14
N MET A 7 -40.41 -67.44 -13.00
CA MET A 7 -39.53 -66.46 -12.39
C MET A 7 -38.26 -66.28 -13.26
N CYS A 8 -37.80 -65.04 -13.47
CA CYS A 8 -36.38 -64.77 -13.77
C CYS A 8 -35.96 -63.37 -13.28
N VAL A 9 -34.88 -63.41 -12.52
CA VAL A 9 -34.10 -62.34 -11.89
C VAL A 9 -33.62 -61.30 -12.91
N ASN A 10 -33.75 -60.01 -12.63
CA ASN A 10 -32.99 -58.97 -13.31
C ASN A 10 -32.14 -58.20 -12.29
N GLY A 11 -30.96 -58.74 -12.02
CA GLY A 11 -29.87 -57.95 -11.46
C GLY A 11 -29.50 -56.87 -12.46
N LYS A 12 -29.55 -55.60 -12.05
CA LYS A 12 -28.88 -54.55 -12.80
C LYS A 12 -27.38 -54.83 -12.76
N PRO A 13 -26.67 -54.82 -13.91
CA PRO A 13 -25.22 -54.93 -13.90
C PRO A 13 -24.64 -53.68 -13.23
N ASN A 14 -23.90 -53.88 -12.14
CA ASN A 14 -22.99 -52.87 -11.61
C ASN A 14 -22.02 -52.53 -12.74
N ASN A 15 -22.13 -51.32 -13.29
CA ASN A 15 -21.32 -50.89 -14.43
C ASN A 15 -20.20 -49.97 -13.91
N PRO A 16 -19.05 -50.54 -13.47
CA PRO A 16 -17.99 -49.78 -12.79
C PRO A 16 -17.40 -48.66 -13.65
N GLY A 17 -17.59 -48.71 -14.97
CA GLY A 17 -17.12 -47.66 -15.90
C GLY A 17 -17.87 -46.33 -15.78
N LEU A 18 -19.15 -46.33 -15.38
CA LEU A 18 -19.94 -45.11 -15.24
C LEU A 18 -19.60 -44.36 -13.94
N ASP A 19 -19.38 -45.09 -12.85
CA ASP A 19 -18.93 -44.52 -11.58
C ASP A 19 -17.48 -44.00 -11.67
N GLN A 20 -16.58 -44.72 -12.35
CA GLN A 20 -15.21 -44.26 -12.57
C GLN A 20 -15.16 -42.97 -13.43
N GLN A 21 -16.00 -42.85 -14.46
CA GLN A 21 -16.10 -41.63 -15.26
C GLN A 21 -16.68 -40.45 -14.46
N LEU A 22 -17.68 -40.68 -13.60
CA LEU A 22 -18.27 -39.64 -12.76
C LEU A 22 -17.26 -39.14 -11.70
N ILE A 23 -16.50 -40.05 -11.08
CA ILE A 23 -15.45 -39.73 -10.09
C ILE A 23 -14.30 -38.95 -10.75
N CYS A 24 -13.86 -39.34 -11.95
CA CYS A 24 -12.85 -38.59 -12.71
C CYS A 24 -13.36 -37.20 -13.14
N SER A 25 -14.63 -37.08 -13.53
CA SER A 25 -15.23 -35.79 -13.96
C SER A 25 -15.37 -34.80 -12.81
N VAL A 26 -15.79 -35.26 -11.62
CA VAL A 26 -15.90 -34.44 -10.41
C VAL A 26 -14.51 -34.05 -9.89
N GLY A 27 -13.52 -34.95 -9.97
CA GLY A 27 -12.12 -34.65 -9.63
C GLY A 27 -11.48 -33.61 -10.54
N ILE A 28 -11.78 -33.64 -11.85
CA ILE A 28 -11.31 -32.64 -12.82
C ILE A 28 -11.99 -31.28 -12.59
N ILE A 29 -13.30 -31.25 -12.32
CA ILE A 29 -14.01 -29.99 -12.01
C ILE A 29 -13.54 -29.38 -10.69
N ALA A 30 -13.31 -30.20 -9.64
CA ALA A 30 -12.77 -29.73 -8.37
C ALA A 30 -11.34 -29.20 -8.50
N ALA A 31 -10.49 -29.83 -9.32
CA ALA A 31 -9.15 -29.35 -9.63
C ALA A 31 -9.19 -28.01 -10.41
N CYS A 32 -10.12 -27.83 -11.35
CA CYS A 32 -10.28 -26.57 -12.07
C CYS A 32 -10.72 -25.40 -11.17
N VAL A 33 -11.57 -25.65 -10.16
CA VAL A 33 -12.04 -24.61 -9.22
C VAL A 33 -10.94 -24.19 -8.23
N ILE A 34 -10.07 -25.11 -7.81
CA ILE A 34 -8.92 -24.80 -6.93
C ILE A 34 -7.84 -24.02 -7.70
N VAL A 35 -7.61 -24.33 -8.98
CA VAL A 35 -6.64 -23.59 -9.83
C VAL A 35 -7.13 -22.18 -10.17
N LEU A 36 -8.45 -21.94 -10.26
CA LEU A 36 -9.03 -20.61 -10.52
C LEU A 36 -8.97 -19.65 -9.31
N THR A 37 -8.71 -20.14 -8.10
CA THR A 37 -8.64 -19.29 -6.88
C THR A 37 -7.20 -18.93 -6.48
N LEU A 38 -6.19 -19.68 -6.94
CA LEU A 38 -4.76 -19.41 -6.73
C LEU A 38 -4.14 -18.40 -7.72
N GLY A 39 -4.95 -17.87 -8.65
CA GLY A 39 -4.51 -17.00 -9.74
C GLY A 39 -4.53 -15.49 -9.46
N PHE A 40 -4.87 -15.05 -8.25
CA PHE A 40 -4.68 -13.64 -7.88
C PHE A 40 -3.20 -13.36 -7.62
N VAL A 41 -2.42 -13.30 -8.69
CA VAL A 41 -1.14 -12.59 -8.68
C VAL A 41 -1.45 -11.12 -8.46
N PHE A 42 -1.22 -10.65 -7.22
CA PHE A 42 -1.14 -9.22 -6.95
C PHE A 42 0.02 -8.69 -7.80
N ASN A 43 -0.29 -7.94 -8.85
CA ASN A 43 0.73 -7.16 -9.52
C ASN A 43 1.10 -6.04 -8.54
N ALA A 44 2.23 -6.19 -7.85
CA ALA A 44 2.83 -5.09 -7.10
C ALA A 44 3.39 -4.10 -8.14
N ASN A 45 2.57 -3.15 -8.56
CA ASN A 45 3.07 -1.99 -9.26
C ASN A 45 3.47 -0.96 -8.19
N ALA A 46 4.76 -0.65 -8.17
CA ALA A 46 5.33 0.59 -7.65
C ALA A 46 4.43 1.77 -8.01
N ALA A 47 3.86 2.45 -7.02
CA ALA A 47 2.94 3.55 -7.26
C ALA A 47 2.87 4.54 -6.09
N LEU A 48 2.73 5.80 -6.47
CA LEU A 48 2.16 6.84 -5.63
C LEU A 48 0.63 6.73 -5.69
N ILE A 49 0.01 6.36 -4.58
CA ILE A 49 -1.42 6.09 -4.48
C ILE A 49 -2.08 7.21 -3.68
N ASP A 50 -2.98 7.97 -4.32
CA ASP A 50 -3.81 8.94 -3.60
C ASP A 50 -4.82 8.21 -2.71
N ARG A 51 -4.66 8.39 -1.39
CA ARG A 51 -5.50 7.75 -0.36
C ARG A 51 -6.70 8.59 0.03
N GLY A 52 -6.94 9.70 -0.68
CA GLY A 52 -7.88 10.74 -0.30
C GLY A 52 -7.39 11.53 0.91
N GLY A 53 -8.13 12.58 1.28
CA GLY A 53 -7.88 13.32 2.51
C GLY A 53 -6.54 14.07 2.54
N GLY A 54 -5.83 14.22 1.41
CA GLY A 54 -4.53 14.87 1.36
C GLY A 54 -3.34 13.96 1.70
N LEU A 55 -3.51 12.65 1.57
CA LEU A 55 -2.49 11.64 1.90
C LEU A 55 -2.11 10.83 0.66
N ILE A 56 -0.81 10.74 0.38
CA ILE A 56 -0.26 9.98 -0.76
C ILE A 56 0.59 8.84 -0.22
N TYR A 57 0.16 7.61 -0.43
CA TYR A 57 0.94 6.44 -0.05
C TYR A 57 1.94 6.08 -1.14
N ASP A 58 3.19 5.89 -0.76
CA ASP A 58 4.28 5.39 -1.59
C ASP A 58 4.46 3.89 -1.30
N SER A 59 4.07 3.05 -2.26
CA SER A 59 4.11 1.60 -2.08
C SER A 59 5.50 0.99 -2.16
N ASP A 60 6.49 1.71 -2.71
CA ASP A 60 7.87 1.21 -2.83
C ASP A 60 8.64 1.42 -1.54
N LEU A 61 8.39 2.56 -0.90
CA LEU A 61 9.04 2.94 0.36
C LEU A 61 8.24 2.52 1.59
N ASP A 62 6.97 2.11 1.43
CA ASP A 62 6.03 1.82 2.52
C ASP A 62 5.90 3.00 3.49
N ILE A 63 5.64 4.18 2.93
CA ILE A 63 5.43 5.44 3.66
C ILE A 63 4.24 6.20 3.11
N THR A 64 3.65 7.07 3.93
CA THR A 64 2.63 8.02 3.48
C THR A 64 3.15 9.44 3.60
N TRP A 65 3.10 10.17 2.49
CA TRP A 65 3.42 11.59 2.40
C TRP A 65 2.18 12.43 2.65
N LEU A 66 2.36 13.61 3.25
CA LEU A 66 1.39 14.69 3.03
C LEU A 66 1.41 15.10 1.56
N LYS A 67 0.22 15.24 0.97
CA LYS A 67 0.06 15.71 -0.41
C LYS A 67 0.56 17.15 -0.59
N ASP A 68 0.44 17.96 0.45
CA ASP A 68 0.96 19.32 0.52
C ASP A 68 2.41 19.31 1.04
N ALA A 69 3.35 19.55 0.11
CA ALA A 69 4.78 19.58 0.38
C ALA A 69 5.25 20.86 1.11
N SER A 70 4.34 21.73 1.54
CA SER A 70 4.67 22.92 2.32
C SER A 70 3.56 23.21 3.34
N TYR A 71 3.06 22.16 3.97
CA TYR A 71 1.88 22.23 4.83
C TYR A 71 2.00 23.24 5.98
N ALA A 72 3.19 23.41 6.57
CA ALA A 72 3.45 24.42 7.59
C ALA A 72 3.12 25.86 7.09
N LYS A 73 3.45 26.15 5.83
CA LYS A 73 3.09 27.42 5.19
C LYS A 73 1.60 27.51 4.92
N THR A 74 1.03 26.47 4.31
CA THR A 74 -0.39 26.45 3.91
C THR A 74 -1.33 26.65 5.10
N THR A 75 -0.96 26.11 6.26
CA THR A 75 -1.74 26.26 7.50
C THR A 75 -1.49 27.57 8.24
N GLY A 76 -0.50 28.36 7.82
CA GLY A 76 -0.07 29.57 8.52
C GLY A 76 0.66 29.29 9.83
N TYR A 77 1.20 28.08 10.01
CA TYR A 77 2.10 27.77 11.13
C TYR A 77 3.39 28.59 11.04
N ASP A 78 3.89 28.78 9.82
CA ASP A 78 5.02 29.64 9.50
C ASP A 78 4.73 30.46 8.23
N ASP A 79 5.18 31.72 8.18
CA ASP A 79 4.83 32.66 7.12
C ASP A 79 5.37 32.24 5.74
N ASP A 80 6.58 31.70 5.70
CA ASP A 80 7.24 31.28 4.45
C ASP A 80 7.40 29.75 4.34
N GLY A 81 7.05 29.03 5.41
CA GLY A 81 7.11 27.58 5.51
C GLY A 81 8.50 27.07 5.82
N ARG A 82 9.44 27.92 6.23
CA ARG A 82 10.84 27.56 6.45
C ARG A 82 11.20 27.73 7.90
N MET A 83 11.79 26.69 8.44
CA MET A 83 12.18 26.67 9.85
C MET A 83 13.59 26.17 9.99
N ASP A 84 14.23 26.58 11.09
CA ASP A 84 15.49 25.99 11.52
C ASP A 84 15.29 24.49 11.83
N TRP A 85 16.38 23.73 11.94
CA TRP A 85 16.30 22.27 12.12
C TRP A 85 15.48 21.86 13.36
N TYR A 86 15.64 22.59 14.47
CA TYR A 86 14.99 22.23 15.73
C TYR A 86 13.51 22.56 15.71
N GLN A 87 13.17 23.73 15.17
CA GLN A 87 11.79 24.13 14.89
C GLN A 87 11.12 23.13 13.95
N ALA A 88 11.85 22.66 12.93
CA ALA A 88 11.32 21.75 11.94
C ALA A 88 11.00 20.36 12.51
N ASN A 89 11.90 19.81 13.33
CA ASN A 89 11.63 18.57 14.05
C ASN A 89 10.50 18.72 15.05
N ASN A 90 10.45 19.85 15.75
CA ASN A 90 9.38 20.13 16.69
C ASN A 90 8.01 20.20 15.98
N TRP A 91 7.94 20.88 14.84
CA TRP A 91 6.72 20.92 14.03
C TRP A 91 6.28 19.52 13.60
N ALA A 92 7.19 18.72 13.02
CA ALA A 92 6.85 17.38 12.54
C ALA A 92 6.35 16.47 13.68
N GLN A 93 7.06 16.44 14.81
CA GLN A 93 6.72 15.57 15.95
C GLN A 93 5.43 15.96 16.67
N ASN A 94 4.96 17.20 16.53
CA ASN A 94 3.71 17.69 17.14
C ASN A 94 2.61 17.90 16.11
N LEU A 95 2.80 17.46 14.87
CA LEU A 95 1.82 17.61 13.82
C LEU A 95 0.66 16.64 14.06
N GLU A 96 -0.53 17.16 14.27
CA GLU A 96 -1.77 16.39 14.29
C GLU A 96 -2.52 16.59 12.97
N TYR A 97 -2.56 15.56 12.13
CA TYR A 97 -3.24 15.61 10.84
C TYR A 97 -4.55 14.83 10.87
N TYR A 98 -5.68 15.54 10.85
CA TYR A 98 -7.00 14.92 10.82
C TYR A 98 -7.37 14.44 9.40
N ASP A 99 -7.46 13.11 9.23
CA ASP A 99 -7.92 12.46 8.01
C ASP A 99 -9.44 12.28 8.04
N ALA A 100 -10.15 13.19 7.38
CA ALA A 100 -11.60 13.16 7.26
C ALA A 100 -12.16 11.96 6.47
N VAL A 101 -11.34 11.26 5.67
CA VAL A 101 -11.78 10.06 4.94
C VAL A 101 -11.90 8.88 5.89
N ARG A 102 -11.06 8.83 6.91
CA ARG A 102 -10.97 7.70 7.85
C ARG A 102 -11.48 8.01 9.25
N ASP A 103 -11.74 9.29 9.54
CA ASP A 103 -12.13 9.78 10.87
C ASP A 103 -11.07 9.45 11.92
N VAL A 104 -9.80 9.71 11.58
CA VAL A 104 -8.63 9.43 12.41
C VAL A 104 -7.69 10.63 12.37
N THR A 105 -7.08 10.97 13.51
CA THR A 105 -5.95 11.90 13.57
C THR A 105 -4.65 11.11 13.58
N TRP A 106 -3.74 11.46 12.67
CA TRP A 106 -2.39 10.91 12.59
C TRP A 106 -1.42 11.89 13.26
N ASP A 107 -0.64 11.40 14.22
CA ASP A 107 0.24 12.21 15.10
C ASP A 107 1.70 11.71 15.14
N ASP A 108 2.05 10.75 14.29
CA ASP A 108 3.37 10.08 14.20
C ASP A 108 4.19 10.55 12.98
N TRP A 109 4.10 11.84 12.68
CA TRP A 109 4.81 12.44 11.54
C TRP A 109 6.29 12.69 11.82
N ARG A 110 7.09 12.58 10.76
CA ARG A 110 8.53 12.85 10.77
C ARG A 110 8.95 13.62 9.51
N LEU A 111 10.17 14.16 9.56
CA LEU A 111 10.84 14.65 8.36
C LEU A 111 11.31 13.47 7.50
N PRO A 112 11.53 13.68 6.18
CA PRO A 112 11.94 12.60 5.29
C PRO A 112 13.36 12.12 5.61
N TYR A 113 13.63 10.85 5.36
CA TYR A 113 14.88 10.21 5.71
C TYR A 113 15.90 10.20 4.56
N THR A 114 17.15 10.48 4.89
CA THR A 114 18.32 10.29 4.02
C THR A 114 19.24 9.24 4.66
N PRO A 115 19.61 8.14 3.97
CA PRO A 115 20.48 7.11 4.53
C PRO A 115 21.82 7.66 5.04
N PRO A 116 22.34 7.16 6.18
CA PRO A 116 23.61 7.57 6.76
C PRO A 116 24.79 7.57 5.78
N ASP A 117 24.86 6.56 4.92
CA ASP A 117 25.93 6.33 3.95
C ASP A 117 25.80 7.15 2.67
N THR A 118 24.82 8.07 2.63
CA THR A 118 24.66 9.00 1.51
C THR A 118 25.88 9.92 1.40
N THR A 119 26.42 10.04 0.20
CA THR A 119 27.48 11.01 -0.10
C THR A 119 26.86 12.30 -0.63
N PRO A 120 27.24 13.49 -0.13
CA PRO A 120 26.72 14.76 -0.66
C PRO A 120 26.95 14.87 -2.17
N GLY A 121 25.91 15.25 -2.91
CA GLY A 121 25.91 15.19 -4.37
C GLY A 121 24.55 14.86 -4.96
N TYR A 122 24.57 14.38 -6.20
CA TYR A 122 23.38 13.91 -6.93
C TYR A 122 23.20 12.39 -6.75
N SER A 123 23.15 11.95 -5.49
CA SER A 123 23.00 10.53 -5.13
C SER A 123 21.57 10.02 -5.28
N TYR A 124 20.58 10.92 -5.21
CA TYR A 124 19.15 10.58 -5.21
C TYR A 124 18.77 9.50 -4.18
N ALA A 125 19.47 9.49 -3.04
CA ALA A 125 19.26 8.54 -1.96
C ALA A 125 18.12 8.97 -1.04
N GLY A 126 17.56 8.01 -0.30
CA GLY A 126 16.48 8.28 0.66
C GLY A 126 15.17 8.65 0.00
N GLU A 127 14.24 9.10 0.82
CA GLU A 127 12.83 9.19 0.45
C GLU A 127 12.57 10.29 -0.58
N MET A 128 13.12 11.50 -0.36
CA MET A 128 13.01 12.60 -1.33
C MET A 128 13.83 12.35 -2.59
N GLY A 129 14.98 11.67 -2.48
CA GLY A 129 15.78 11.27 -3.64
C GLY A 129 15.07 10.25 -4.53
N TYR A 130 14.37 9.29 -3.92
CA TYR A 130 13.54 8.33 -4.62
C TYR A 130 12.36 9.03 -5.30
N LEU A 131 11.61 9.89 -4.59
CA LEU A 131 10.56 10.74 -5.19
C LEU A 131 11.05 11.48 -6.43
N PHE A 132 12.23 12.11 -6.32
CA PHE A 132 12.80 12.92 -7.38
C PHE A 132 13.23 12.12 -8.62
N SER A 133 13.94 11.01 -8.40
CA SER A 133 14.58 10.25 -9.48
C SER A 133 13.69 9.16 -10.07
N HIS A 134 12.86 8.51 -9.24
CA HIS A 134 12.01 7.40 -9.66
C HIS A 134 10.67 7.89 -10.20
N TYR A 135 10.02 8.81 -9.48
CA TYR A 135 8.70 9.33 -9.85
C TYR A 135 8.74 10.66 -10.60
N GLU A 136 9.94 11.19 -10.87
CA GLU A 136 10.14 12.48 -11.53
C GLU A 136 9.47 13.67 -10.80
N ILE A 137 9.32 13.50 -9.48
CA ILE A 137 9.17 14.46 -8.39
C ILE A 137 9.78 15.86 -8.58
N ARG A 138 9.10 16.90 -9.09
CA ARG A 138 9.72 18.25 -9.27
C ARG A 138 8.80 19.42 -8.89
N SER A 139 9.41 20.55 -8.54
CA SER A 139 8.71 21.83 -8.37
C SER A 139 8.35 22.46 -9.73
N GLY A 140 7.22 23.16 -9.81
CA GLY A 140 6.82 23.97 -10.97
C GLY A 140 6.05 23.24 -12.08
N LEU A 141 6.45 22.03 -12.49
CA LEU A 141 5.75 21.24 -13.52
C LEU A 141 5.73 19.74 -13.15
N GLY A 142 4.59 19.07 -13.39
CA GLY A 142 4.49 17.61 -13.25
C GLY A 142 4.51 17.08 -11.82
N SER A 143 4.11 17.88 -10.83
CA SER A 143 4.18 17.50 -9.41
C SER A 143 3.11 16.50 -8.96
N SER A 144 2.14 16.15 -9.83
CA SER A 144 1.03 15.26 -9.48
C SER A 144 1.58 13.92 -8.98
N PRO A 145 1.10 13.41 -7.82
CA PRO A 145 -0.09 13.86 -7.10
C PRO A 145 0.12 15.01 -6.09
N PHE A 146 1.34 15.47 -5.88
CA PHE A 146 1.70 16.47 -4.87
C PHE A 146 1.41 17.91 -5.29
N ILE A 147 1.21 18.75 -4.28
CA ILE A 147 0.99 20.20 -4.42
C ILE A 147 1.97 20.98 -3.54
N ASN A 148 2.13 22.27 -3.84
CA ASN A 148 2.92 23.22 -3.05
C ASN A 148 4.40 22.83 -2.85
N ILE A 149 4.98 22.04 -3.76
CA ILE A 149 6.43 21.80 -3.78
C ILE A 149 7.12 23.13 -4.08
N GLN A 150 7.90 23.61 -3.11
CA GLN A 150 8.64 24.86 -3.20
C GLN A 150 9.94 24.64 -3.96
N GLU A 151 10.39 25.68 -4.66
CA GLU A 151 11.66 25.70 -5.40
C GLU A 151 12.86 25.96 -4.47
N TRP A 152 12.97 25.20 -3.39
CA TRP A 152 13.90 25.43 -2.28
C TRP A 152 14.53 24.14 -1.75
N TYR A 153 15.33 24.27 -0.70
CA TYR A 153 15.87 23.17 0.07
C TYR A 153 14.85 22.69 1.10
N TYR A 154 14.86 21.39 1.31
CA TYR A 154 13.97 20.68 2.21
C TYR A 154 14.77 19.95 3.27
N TRP A 155 14.41 20.11 4.54
CA TRP A 155 15.03 19.34 5.61
C TRP A 155 14.73 17.85 5.48
N SER A 156 15.71 17.02 5.86
CA SER A 156 15.60 15.56 5.91
C SER A 156 15.92 15.06 7.33
N THR A 157 17.03 14.35 7.50
CA THR A 157 17.46 13.73 8.76
C THR A 157 18.75 14.35 9.30
N GLU A 158 19.06 14.13 10.56
CA GLU A 158 20.40 14.41 11.11
C GLU A 158 21.46 13.53 10.45
N ASP A 159 22.66 14.09 10.23
CA ASP A 159 23.83 13.34 9.79
C ASP A 159 24.44 12.60 10.99
N PRO A 160 24.34 11.26 11.05
CA PRO A 160 24.83 10.50 12.21
C PRO A 160 26.36 10.50 12.31
N TYR A 161 27.09 10.84 11.24
CA TYR A 161 28.55 10.86 11.23
C TYR A 161 29.12 12.25 11.52
N ASN A 162 28.30 13.30 11.46
CA ASN A 162 28.72 14.66 11.71
C ASN A 162 27.68 15.41 12.57
N PRO A 163 27.68 15.20 13.89
CA PRO A 163 26.72 15.84 14.80
C PRO A 163 26.67 17.37 14.63
N GLY A 164 25.46 17.91 14.54
CA GLY A 164 25.25 19.34 14.27
C GLY A 164 25.16 19.69 12.78
N TYR A 165 25.24 18.69 11.90
CA TYR A 165 24.91 18.79 10.48
C TYR A 165 23.67 17.97 10.17
N TYR A 166 22.85 18.50 9.27
CA TYR A 166 21.53 17.98 8.94
C TYR A 166 21.37 17.94 7.44
N TRP A 167 20.83 16.82 6.95
CA TRP A 167 20.63 16.60 5.53
C TRP A 167 19.51 17.48 4.99
N TYR A 168 19.73 17.98 3.78
CA TYR A 168 18.70 18.61 2.97
C TYR A 168 18.67 17.99 1.57
N PHE A 169 17.49 18.05 0.95
CA PHE A 169 17.29 17.75 -0.46
C PHE A 169 16.87 19.03 -1.21
N SER A 170 17.39 19.23 -2.41
CA SER A 170 17.07 20.43 -3.20
C SER A 170 16.06 20.15 -4.30
N PHE A 171 14.90 20.80 -4.19
CA PHE A 171 13.93 20.92 -5.28
C PHE A 171 14.09 22.24 -6.05
N ASN A 172 15.13 23.03 -5.79
CA ASN A 172 15.34 24.28 -6.51
C ASN A 172 15.82 24.00 -7.96
N PRO A 173 15.03 24.38 -8.99
CA PRO A 173 15.36 24.07 -10.37
C PRO A 173 16.51 24.94 -10.93
N TYR A 174 16.80 26.07 -10.29
CA TYR A 174 17.84 27.01 -10.69
C TYR A 174 19.20 26.71 -10.04
N TYR A 175 19.18 26.15 -8.83
CA TYR A 175 20.36 25.90 -8.02
C TYR A 175 20.31 24.51 -7.41
N HIS A 176 21.17 23.61 -7.92
CA HIS A 176 21.37 22.28 -7.34
C HIS A 176 20.12 21.38 -7.37
N HIS A 177 19.38 21.33 -8.48
CA HIS A 177 18.15 20.53 -8.58
C HIS A 177 18.43 19.04 -8.41
N GLY A 178 17.87 18.41 -7.37
CA GLY A 178 18.12 17.02 -7.02
C GLY A 178 19.40 16.78 -6.21
N TYR A 179 20.08 17.83 -5.77
CA TYR A 179 21.26 17.72 -4.92
C TYR A 179 20.88 17.42 -3.48
N GLN A 180 21.69 16.58 -2.84
CA GLN A 180 21.66 16.30 -1.42
C GLN A 180 22.94 16.80 -0.77
N GLY A 181 22.80 17.47 0.36
CA GLY A 181 23.94 17.91 1.15
C GLY A 181 23.57 18.05 2.61
N THR A 182 24.55 18.44 3.41
CA THR A 182 24.33 18.72 4.82
C THR A 182 24.56 20.19 5.11
N ASN A 183 23.83 20.71 6.09
CA ASN A 183 23.97 22.08 6.55
C ASN A 183 23.78 22.20 8.06
N ARG A 184 24.09 23.37 8.63
CA ARG A 184 23.93 23.64 10.06
C ARG A 184 22.46 23.88 10.41
N TRP A 185 22.12 23.65 11.69
CA TRP A 185 20.75 23.78 12.19
C TRP A 185 20.11 25.16 11.97
N GLN A 186 20.91 26.23 11.83
CA GLN A 186 20.47 27.63 11.85
C GLN A 186 19.80 28.09 10.55
N ASP A 187 20.01 27.37 9.46
CA ASP A 187 19.41 27.70 8.18
C ASP A 187 17.93 27.33 8.16
N ALA A 188 17.12 28.10 7.44
CA ALA A 188 15.68 27.88 7.37
C ALA A 188 15.30 27.20 6.05
N PHE A 189 14.84 25.95 6.12
CA PHE A 189 14.43 25.15 4.97
C PHE A 189 12.98 24.69 5.08
N VAL A 190 12.41 24.33 3.93
CA VAL A 190 11.03 23.85 3.82
C VAL A 190 10.92 22.45 4.42
N LEU A 191 9.71 22.09 4.85
CA LEU A 191 9.42 20.83 5.52
C LEU A 191 8.38 20.06 4.73
N TRP A 192 8.58 18.76 4.63
CA TRP A 192 7.62 17.85 4.02
C TRP A 192 7.41 16.65 4.93
N ALA A 193 6.25 16.59 5.59
CA ALA A 193 5.99 15.52 6.54
C ALA A 193 5.68 14.20 5.83
N VAL A 194 6.26 13.13 6.39
CA VAL A 194 5.98 11.73 6.04
C VAL A 194 5.72 10.94 7.31
N ARG A 195 5.06 9.80 7.16
CA ARG A 195 4.84 8.80 8.20
C ARG A 195 5.13 7.41 7.63
N ASP A 196 5.45 6.48 8.49
CA ASP A 196 5.64 5.09 8.08
C ASP A 196 4.30 4.41 7.78
N GLY A 197 4.32 3.52 6.80
CA GLY A 197 3.21 2.66 6.42
C GLY A 197 2.09 3.33 5.63
N ASP A 198 1.14 2.49 5.21
CA ASP A 198 -0.12 2.88 4.60
C ASP A 198 -1.14 3.37 5.66
N VAL A 199 -1.86 4.43 5.34
CA VAL A 199 -2.97 4.94 6.15
C VAL A 199 -4.28 4.18 5.92
N ALA A 200 -4.38 3.31 4.92
CA ALA A 200 -5.60 2.51 4.75
C ALA A 200 -5.86 1.61 5.97
N ALA A 201 -7.05 1.76 6.55
CA ALA A 201 -7.57 0.77 7.48
C ALA A 201 -7.58 -0.61 6.77
N PRO A 202 -7.22 -1.71 7.48
CA PRO A 202 -7.48 -3.04 6.98
C PRO A 202 -8.97 -3.12 6.64
N VAL A 203 -9.30 -3.27 5.36
CA VAL A 203 -10.70 -3.41 4.95
C VAL A 203 -11.25 -4.60 5.74
N PRO A 204 -12.30 -4.42 6.58
CA PRO A 204 -12.92 -5.55 7.25
C PRO A 204 -13.33 -6.51 6.15
N VAL A 205 -12.75 -7.71 6.14
CA VAL A 205 -13.03 -8.68 5.07
C VAL A 205 -14.55 -8.78 4.99
N PRO A 206 -15.20 -8.40 3.87
CA PRO A 206 -16.65 -8.41 3.81
C PRO A 206 -17.14 -9.78 4.25
N GLY A 207 -18.33 -9.84 4.85
CA GLY A 207 -18.95 -11.10 5.30
C GLY A 207 -19.02 -12.22 4.25
N ALA A 208 -18.55 -12.00 3.02
CA ALA A 208 -18.15 -12.99 2.02
C ALA A 208 -17.36 -14.19 2.57
N ILE A 209 -16.43 -14.05 3.54
CA ILE A 209 -15.79 -15.24 4.16
C ILE A 209 -16.82 -16.07 4.95
N TRP A 210 -17.70 -15.41 5.70
CA TRP A 210 -18.77 -16.09 6.44
C TRP A 210 -19.84 -16.68 5.50
N LEU A 211 -20.12 -16.03 4.37
CA LEU A 211 -21.01 -16.53 3.32
C LEU A 211 -20.40 -17.70 2.54
N LEU A 212 -19.11 -17.67 2.22
CA LEU A 212 -18.39 -18.80 1.61
C LEU A 212 -18.30 -19.97 2.59
N GLY A 213 -17.95 -19.70 3.85
CA GLY A 213 -17.88 -20.71 4.90
C GLY A 213 -19.22 -21.38 5.17
N SER A 214 -20.31 -20.61 5.27
CA SER A 214 -21.67 -21.15 5.48
C SER A 214 -22.25 -21.82 4.23
N GLY A 215 -21.95 -21.32 3.03
CA GLY A 215 -22.36 -21.92 1.76
C GLY A 215 -21.74 -23.30 1.51
N LEU A 216 -20.45 -23.48 1.82
CA LEU A 216 -19.76 -24.77 1.69
C LEU A 216 -20.27 -25.81 2.70
N ILE A 217 -20.59 -25.41 3.93
CA ILE A 217 -21.19 -26.28 4.94
C ILE A 217 -22.62 -26.69 4.52
N GLY A 218 -23.39 -25.76 3.96
CA GLY A 218 -24.72 -26.05 3.40
C GLY A 218 -24.67 -27.07 2.27
N LEU A 219 -23.70 -26.96 1.35
CA LEU A 219 -23.57 -27.91 0.23
C LEU A 219 -23.21 -29.33 0.69
N ALA A 220 -22.35 -29.47 1.71
CA ALA A 220 -21.98 -30.76 2.28
C ALA A 220 -23.16 -31.45 3.00
N ALA A 221 -24.03 -30.67 3.67
CA ALA A 221 -25.20 -31.19 4.37
C ALA A 221 -26.30 -31.71 3.41
N PHE A 222 -26.43 -31.11 2.22
CA PHE A 222 -27.43 -31.54 1.22
C PHE A 222 -26.97 -32.70 0.32
N GLY A 223 -25.65 -32.91 0.15
CA GLY A 223 -25.12 -34.01 -0.66
C GLY A 223 -25.23 -35.41 -0.02
N GLY A 224 -25.32 -35.50 1.30
CA GLY A 224 -25.28 -36.78 2.04
C GLY A 224 -26.58 -37.57 2.14
N ARG A 225 -27.69 -37.10 1.55
CA ARG A 225 -29.04 -37.69 1.76
C ARG A 225 -29.64 -38.48 0.59
N ARG A 226 -28.82 -38.97 -0.35
CA ARG A 226 -29.32 -39.90 -1.38
C ARG A 226 -28.67 -41.28 -1.26
N GLY A 227 -29.44 -42.23 -0.74
CA GLY A 227 -29.32 -43.64 -1.13
C GLY A 227 -29.09 -44.66 -0.02
N LYS A 228 -30.10 -44.92 0.82
CA LYS A 228 -30.34 -46.25 1.40
C LYS A 228 -31.86 -46.50 1.50
N SER A 229 -32.41 -47.16 0.47
CA SER A 229 -33.59 -48.03 0.59
C SER A 229 -33.31 -49.30 -0.17
#